data_AF-A0A662M4V4-F1
#
_entry.id   AF-A0A662M4V4-F1
#
_cell.length_a   1.000
_cell.length_b   1.000
_cell.length_c   1.000
_cell.angle_alpha   90.00
_cell.angle_beta   90.00
_cell.angle_gamma   90.00
#
_symmetry.space_group_name_H-M   'P 1'
#
loop_
_entity.id
_entity.type
_entity.pdbx_description
1 polymer ?
#
loop_
_entity_poly.entity_id
_entity_poly.type
_entity_poly.pdbx_seq_one_letter_code
_entity_poly.pdbx_strand_id
1 'polypeptide(L)' 'MPILTTISRESAEGTKVTYKEVDCDNTGCENYRLCHPGVKETKYNIIEVFEDVKCPLGYELKKVALDD' A
#
# COMPACT_ATOMS: atom_id res chain seq x y z
N MET A 1 -3.41 9.46 -13.02
CA MET A 1 -3.31 9.93 -11.63
C MET A 1 -2.71 8.79 -10.83
N PRO A 2 -1.70 9.05 -9.98
CA PRO A 2 -1.06 7.98 -9.24
C PRO A 2 -2.01 7.36 -8.23
N ILE A 3 -1.84 6.06 -7.99
CA ILE A 3 -2.59 5.31 -7.00
C ILE A 3 -1.89 5.47 -5.65
N LEU A 4 -2.57 6.08 -4.68
CA LEU A 4 -2.08 6.13 -3.30
C LEU A 4 -2.56 4.90 -2.55
N THR A 5 -1.61 4.10 -2.07
CA THR A 5 -1.91 2.84 -1.37
C THR A 5 -0.83 2.51 -0.34
N THR A 6 -1.09 1.50 0.48
CA THR A 6 -0.05 0.85 1.28
C THR A 6 0.55 -0.37 0.56
N ILE A 7 1.84 -0.62 0.78
CA ILE A 7 2.52 -1.89 0.49
C ILE A 7 3.36 -2.32 1.70
N SER A 8 3.86 -3.56 1.73
CA SER A 8 4.77 -3.99 2.80
C SER A 8 6.04 -3.13 2.80
N ARG A 9 6.61 -2.89 3.99
CA ARG A 9 7.86 -2.15 4.13
C ARG A 9 8.98 -2.72 3.25
N GLU A 10 9.13 -4.05 3.22
CA GLU A 10 10.09 -4.75 2.36
C GLU A 10 9.89 -4.41 0.88
N SER A 11 8.64 -4.39 0.40
CA SER A 11 8.33 -4.07 -1.01
C SER A 11 8.69 -2.64 -1.39
N ALA A 12 8.68 -1.72 -0.43
CA ALA A 12 8.97 -0.31 -0.64
C ALA A 12 10.47 0.00 -0.86
N GLU A 13 11.35 -0.99 -0.71
CA GLU A 13 12.78 -0.86 -1.05
C GLU A 13 13.04 -0.97 -2.57
N GLY A 14 12.05 -1.46 -3.33
CA GLY A 14 12.13 -1.62 -4.78
C GLY A 14 11.62 -0.40 -5.57
N THR A 15 11.79 -0.46 -6.90
CA THR A 15 11.23 0.51 -7.85
C THR A 15 9.98 -0.01 -8.57
N LYS A 16 9.71 -1.31 -8.48
CA LYS A 16 8.51 -1.97 -9.00
C LYS A 16 7.99 -2.97 -7.96
N VAL A 17 6.68 -3.11 -7.88
CA VAL A 17 6.01 -4.03 -6.96
C VAL A 17 4.85 -4.73 -7.65
N THR A 18 4.63 -6.01 -7.36
CA THR A 18 3.34 -6.65 -7.65
C THR A 18 2.41 -6.27 -6.51
N TYR A 19 1.50 -5.33 -6.77
CA TYR A 19 0.54 -4.87 -5.78
C TYR A 19 -0.39 -6.03 -5.38
N LYS A 20 -0.59 -6.16 -4.07
CA LYS A 20 -1.57 -7.03 -3.44
C LYS A 20 -2.25 -6.26 -2.33
N GLU A 21 -3.56 -6.41 -2.25
CA GLU A 21 -4.34 -5.78 -1.19
C GLU A 21 -3.95 -6.38 0.16
N VAL A 22 -4.02 -5.57 1.22
CA VAL A 22 -3.75 -6.07 2.57
C VAL A 22 -4.96 -6.91 3.00
N ASP A 23 -4.71 -8.14 3.45
CA ASP A 23 -5.75 -8.99 4.03
C ASP A 23 -6.09 -8.49 5.45
N CYS A 24 -7.07 -7.58 5.54
CA CYS A 24 -7.50 -6.90 6.75
C CYS A 24 -9.02 -6.70 6.76
N ASP A 25 -9.66 -7.02 7.88
CA ASP A 25 -11.11 -6.91 8.08
C ASP A 25 -11.52 -5.74 8.99
N ASN A 26 -10.55 -4.95 9.48
CA ASN A 26 -10.79 -3.79 10.32
C ASN A 26 -11.30 -2.58 9.49
N THR A 27 -12.53 -2.66 9.01
CA THR A 27 -13.22 -1.65 8.19
C THR A 27 -13.35 -0.28 8.86
N GLY A 28 -13.26 -0.21 10.20
CA GLY A 28 -13.25 1.03 10.98
C GLY A 28 -11.89 1.74 11.05
N CYS A 29 -10.83 1.14 10.51
CA CYS A 29 -9.50 1.72 10.48
C CYS A 29 -9.45 2.98 9.59
N GLU A 30 -8.83 4.05 10.08
CA GLU A 30 -8.63 5.30 9.31
C GLU A 30 -7.87 5.08 8.00
N ASN A 31 -7.00 4.06 7.97
CA ASN A 31 -6.18 3.69 6.82
C ASN A 31 -6.85 2.64 5.90
N TYR A 32 -8.07 2.18 6.22
CA TYR A 32 -8.70 1.07 5.48
C TYR A 32 -8.77 1.35 3.98
N ARG A 33 -9.16 2.56 3.56
CA ARG A 33 -9.21 2.91 2.12
C ARG A 33 -7.83 2.98 1.44
N LEU A 34 -6.76 3.21 2.20
CA LEU A 34 -5.39 3.16 1.67
C LEU A 34 -4.90 1.72 1.53
N CYS A 35 -5.32 0.83 2.42
CA CYS A 35 -5.03 -0.60 2.32
C CYS A 35 -5.86 -1.30 1.24
N HIS A 36 -7.08 -0.81 0.99
CA HIS A 36 -8.08 -1.33 0.05
C HIS A 36 -8.48 -0.27 -1.01
N PRO A 37 -7.55 0.15 -1.89
CA PRO A 37 -7.76 1.23 -2.87
C PRO A 37 -8.64 0.81 -4.07
N GLY A 38 -9.02 -0.47 -4.19
CA GLY A 38 -9.88 -0.96 -5.27
C GLY A 38 -9.21 -0.97 -6.65
N VAL A 39 -7.88 -1.15 -6.69
CA VAL A 39 -7.10 -1.26 -7.93
C VAL A 39 -6.78 -2.72 -8.24
N LYS A 40 -6.34 -3.00 -9.48
CA LYS A 40 -6.00 -4.36 -9.88
C LYS A 40 -4.76 -4.84 -9.15
N GLU A 41 -4.75 -6.10 -8.73
CA GLU A 41 -3.54 -6.76 -8.24
C GLU A 41 -2.64 -7.14 -9.43
N THR A 42 -1.73 -6.24 -9.78
CA THR A 42 -0.78 -6.40 -10.89
C THR A 42 0.55 -5.70 -10.56
N LYS A 43 1.50 -5.74 -11.49
CA LYS A 43 2.75 -4.99 -11.36
C LYS A 43 2.52 -3.50 -11.57
N TYR A 44 3.14 -2.69 -10.71
CA TYR A 44 3.21 -1.24 -10.82
C TYR A 44 4.64 -0.75 -10.57
N ASN A 45 4.93 0.47 -11.00
CA ASN A 45 6.12 1.22 -10.62
C ASN A 45 5.85 2.00 -9.33
N ILE A 46 6.81 1.98 -8.41
CA ILE A 46 6.79 2.84 -7.23
C ILE A 46 7.40 4.17 -7.66
N ILE A 47 6.59 5.23 -7.66
CA ILE A 47 7.05 6.57 -8.06
C ILE A 47 7.43 7.44 -6.85
N GLU A 48 6.88 7.14 -5.67
CA GLU A 48 7.20 7.83 -4.42
C GLU A 48 6.91 6.94 -3.21
N VAL A 49 7.79 6.99 -2.21
CA VAL A 49 7.63 6.33 -0.92
C VAL A 49 7.50 7.38 0.16
N PHE A 50 6.45 7.28 0.97
CA PHE A 50 6.12 8.22 2.03
C PHE A 50 6.45 7.65 3.44
N GLU A 51 5.66 8.00 4.44
CA GLU A 51 5.76 7.53 5.81
C GLU A 51 5.40 6.04 6.00
N ASP A 52 5.89 5.49 7.12
CA ASP A 52 5.36 4.24 7.68
C ASP A 52 3.93 4.45 8.20
N VAL A 53 3.06 3.47 7.94
CA VAL A 53 1.68 3.50 8.39
C VAL A 53 1.59 2.84 9.76
N LYS A 54 0.98 3.55 10.72
CA LYS A 54 0.69 3.00 12.06
C LYS A 54 -0.51 2.07 11.98
N CYS A 55 -0.26 0.80 11.67
CA CYS A 55 -1.31 -0.21 11.63
C CYS A 55 -1.64 -0.72 13.04
N PRO A 56 -2.89 -0.63 13.52
CA PRO A 56 -3.27 -1.14 14.85
C PRO A 56 -3.17 -2.67 14.97
N LEU A 57 -3.11 -3.40 13.85
CA LEU A 57 -2.94 -4.85 13.80
C LEU A 57 -1.46 -5.27 13.70
N GLY A 58 -0.52 -4.31 13.65
CA GLY A 58 0.92 -4.59 13.65
C GLY A 58 1.54 -4.87 12.28
N TYR A 59 0.81 -4.74 11.17
CA TYR A 59 1.39 -4.85 9.83
C TYR A 59 2.43 -3.75 9.57
N GLU A 60 3.60 -4.14 9.07
CA GLU A 60 4.65 -3.21 8.65
C GLU A 60 4.40 -2.70 7.23
N LEU A 61 3.72 -1.56 7.14
CA LEU A 61 3.28 -0.98 5.88
C LEU A 61 3.92 0.38 5.64
N LYS A 62 4.24 0.68 4.37
CA LYS A 62 4.56 2.03 3.91
C LYS A 62 3.50 2.53 2.97
N LYS A 63 3.19 3.81 3.07
CA LYS A 63 2.37 4.51 2.09
C LYS A 63 3.23 4.83 0.87
N VAL A 64 2.69 4.61 -0.31
CA VAL A 64 3.37 4.80 -1.59
C VAL A 64 2.43 5.40 -2.63
N ALA A 65 3.03 6.01 -3.65
CA ALA A 65 2.37 6.32 -4.91
C ALA A 65 2.80 5.30 -5.97
N LEU A 66 1.83 4.70 -6.65
CA LEU A 66 2.04 3.74 -7.73
C LEU A 66 1.57 4.30 -9.08
N ASP A 67 2.25 3.89 -10.14
CA ASP A 67 1.88 4.16 -11.54
C ASP A 67 2.07 2.89 -12.40
N ASP A 68 1.25 2.69 -13.43
CA ASP A 68 1.28 1.49 -14.30
C ASP A 68 2.43 1.56 -15.33
#